data_AF-A0A2I1BW94-F1
#
_entry.id   AF-A0A2I1BW94-F1
#
_cell.length_a   1.000
_cell.length_b   1.000
_cell.length_c   1.000
_cell.angle_alpha   90.00
_cell.angle_beta   90.00
_cell.angle_gamma   90.00
#
_symmetry.space_group_name_H-M   'P 1'
#
loop_
_entity.id
_entity.type
_entity.pdbx_description
1 polymer ?
#
loop_
_entity_poly.entity_id
_entity_poly.type
_entity_poly.pdbx_seq_one_letter_code
_entity_poly.pdbx_strand_id
1 'polypeptide(L)'
;MMLRILYILVAFLSCSRVRAAAVFAHFMVGNTENFTVDDCTHNMQLALDAHIDAFALNMASGWYYNLQAVANAFAAAPGNGSWPEAEVISMIHEFGALDAYYKYHGKPFASTFEGPGNAKDWINIKAQTECFFMPDLSSVEAGPAMELAGGATDGLFSWVTWPWGNLNMTTYVDASYNQTLTAAGKPYMMPVSPWFYTNMPGYNKNWLWRGDDLWY
;
A
#
# COMPACT_ATOMS: atom_id res chain seq x y z
N MET A 1 -30.38 17.84 35.96
CA MET A 1 -29.98 16.45 35.61
C MET A 1 -29.44 16.35 34.18
N MET A 2 -30.21 16.72 33.14
CA MET A 2 -29.80 16.70 31.72
C MET A 2 -28.38 17.20 31.44
N LEU A 3 -27.98 18.36 31.98
CA LEU A 3 -26.67 18.96 31.66
C LEU A 3 -25.48 18.05 32.02
N ARG A 4 -25.56 17.27 33.12
CA ARG A 4 -24.52 16.28 33.48
C ARG A 4 -24.47 15.11 32.50
N ILE A 5 -25.61 14.67 31.99
CA ILE A 5 -25.70 13.58 31.00
C ILE A 5 -25.05 14.03 29.67
N LEU A 6 -25.27 15.28 29.27
CA LEU A 6 -24.67 15.86 28.07
C LEU A 6 -23.13 15.93 28.16
N TYR A 7 -22.57 16.40 29.27
CA TYR A 7 -21.11 16.40 29.46
C TYR A 7 -20.51 14.99 29.46
N ILE A 8 -21.20 14.00 30.05
CA ILE A 8 -20.76 12.60 30.04
C ILE A 8 -20.78 12.03 28.61
N LEU A 9 -21.83 12.28 27.82
CA LEU A 9 -21.90 11.87 26.42
C LEU A 9 -20.79 12.49 25.56
N VAL A 10 -20.52 13.79 25.71
CA VAL A 10 -19.42 14.48 24.99
C VAL A 10 -18.06 13.91 25.42
N ALA A 11 -17.86 13.58 26.70
CA ALA A 11 -16.63 12.95 27.16
C ALA A 11 -16.43 11.55 26.57
N PHE A 12 -17.48 10.71 26.52
CA PHE A 12 -17.40 9.40 25.86
C PHE A 12 -17.13 9.50 24.36
N LEU A 13 -17.82 10.41 23.64
CA LEU A 13 -17.53 10.70 22.23
C LEU A 13 -16.11 11.22 21.99
N SER A 14 -15.48 11.86 23.00
CA SER A 14 -14.09 12.32 22.92
C SER A 14 -13.08 11.20 23.17
N CYS A 15 -13.39 10.26 24.08
CA CYS A 15 -12.54 9.09 24.37
C CYS A 15 -12.63 8.00 23.29
N SER A 16 -13.76 7.88 22.59
CA SER A 16 -13.97 6.87 21.54
C SER A 16 -13.52 7.32 20.15
N ARG A 17 -12.40 8.06 20.04
CA ARG A 17 -11.70 8.21 18.75
C ARG A 17 -10.93 6.93 18.42
N VAL A 18 -11.66 5.89 18.02
CA VAL A 18 -11.08 4.79 17.24
C VAL A 18 -10.56 5.42 15.95
N ARG A 19 -9.24 5.59 15.85
CA ARG A 19 -8.59 5.98 14.61
C ARG A 19 -8.55 4.74 13.73
N ALA A 20 -9.65 4.47 13.03
CA ALA A 20 -9.69 3.45 11.99
C ALA A 20 -8.55 3.73 11.00
N ALA A 21 -7.58 2.83 10.95
CA ALA A 21 -6.54 2.83 9.93
C ALA A 21 -7.10 2.11 8.72
N ALA A 22 -6.83 2.63 7.52
CA ALA A 22 -7.21 1.92 6.30
C ALA A 22 -6.31 0.70 6.11
N VAL A 23 -6.92 -0.45 5.85
CA VAL A 23 -6.24 -1.73 5.65
C VAL A 23 -6.20 -2.04 4.16
N PHE A 24 -5.01 -2.35 3.65
CA PHE A 24 -4.78 -2.68 2.25
C PHE A 24 -4.33 -4.13 2.11
N ALA A 25 -4.94 -4.87 1.18
CA ALA A 25 -4.43 -6.18 0.76
C ALA A 25 -3.62 -6.05 -0.53
N HIS A 26 -2.40 -6.61 -0.56
CA HIS A 26 -1.61 -6.66 -1.78
C HIS A 26 -2.21 -7.67 -2.75
N PHE A 27 -2.49 -7.25 -3.99
CA PHE A 27 -3.27 -8.05 -4.93
C PHE A 27 -2.52 -8.25 -6.25
N MET A 28 -2.14 -9.50 -6.55
CA MET A 28 -1.42 -9.86 -7.76
C MET A 28 -2.36 -9.92 -8.97
N VAL A 29 -2.53 -8.80 -9.66
CA VAL A 29 -3.31 -8.72 -10.92
C VAL A 29 -2.79 -9.75 -11.94
N GLY A 30 -1.47 -9.99 -11.94
CA GLY A 30 -0.76 -11.05 -12.67
C GLY A 30 -1.39 -12.45 -12.62
N ASN A 31 -2.20 -12.75 -11.60
CA ASN A 31 -2.78 -14.08 -11.36
C ASN A 31 -4.28 -14.16 -11.72
N THR A 32 -4.87 -13.10 -12.28
CA THR A 32 -6.33 -12.96 -12.46
C THR A 32 -6.80 -13.11 -13.91
N GLU A 33 -6.05 -13.84 -14.75
CA GLU A 33 -6.34 -13.93 -16.21
C GLU A 33 -7.75 -14.45 -16.56
N ASN A 34 -8.37 -15.25 -15.69
CA ASN A 34 -9.72 -15.77 -15.92
C ASN A 34 -10.79 -15.11 -15.01
N PHE A 35 -10.46 -14.03 -14.30
CA PHE A 35 -11.44 -13.36 -13.43
C PHE A 35 -12.47 -12.59 -14.27
N THR A 36 -13.74 -12.82 -13.96
CA THR A 36 -14.87 -12.02 -14.43
C THR A 36 -15.18 -10.86 -13.48
N VAL A 37 -16.12 -10.00 -13.87
CA VAL A 37 -16.65 -8.95 -12.97
C VAL A 37 -17.30 -9.55 -11.71
N ASP A 38 -17.91 -10.73 -11.82
CA ASP A 38 -18.50 -11.43 -10.67
C ASP A 38 -17.42 -11.94 -9.71
N ASP A 39 -16.30 -12.46 -10.23
CA ASP A 39 -15.14 -12.86 -9.42
C ASP A 39 -14.53 -11.65 -8.69
N CYS A 40 -14.32 -10.53 -9.40
CA CYS A 40 -13.84 -9.28 -8.78
C CYS A 40 -14.80 -8.79 -7.69
N THR A 41 -16.11 -8.79 -7.97
CA THR A 41 -17.16 -8.39 -7.02
C THR A 41 -17.17 -9.29 -5.78
N HIS A 42 -17.05 -10.60 -5.95
CA HIS A 42 -16.99 -11.56 -4.85
C HIS A 42 -15.74 -11.36 -3.98
N ASN A 43 -14.57 -11.15 -4.59
CA ASN A 43 -13.34 -10.88 -3.86
C ASN A 43 -13.38 -9.53 -3.12
N MET A 44 -14.02 -8.50 -3.69
CA MET A 44 -14.28 -7.24 -2.98
C MET A 44 -15.21 -7.42 -1.77
N GLN A 45 -16.26 -8.24 -1.88
CA GLN A 45 -17.12 -8.53 -0.73
C GLN A 45 -16.36 -9.28 0.38
N LEU A 46 -15.55 -10.29 0.03
CA LEU A 46 -14.70 -11.00 1.00
C LEU A 46 -13.69 -10.08 1.70
N ALA A 47 -13.13 -9.10 0.97
CA ALA A 47 -12.26 -8.09 1.56
C ALA A 47 -13.01 -7.20 2.56
N LEU A 48 -14.19 -6.70 2.21
CA LEU A 48 -15.04 -5.89 3.10
C LEU A 48 -15.48 -6.67 4.36
N ASP A 49 -15.87 -7.94 4.20
CA ASP A 49 -16.23 -8.84 5.29
C ASP A 49 -15.04 -9.13 6.23
N ALA A 50 -13.80 -9.06 5.70
CA ALA A 50 -12.55 -9.17 6.44
C ALA A 50 -11.97 -7.83 6.94
N HIS A 51 -12.72 -6.72 6.80
CA HIS A 51 -12.30 -5.36 7.16
C HIS A 51 -11.04 -4.85 6.41
N ILE A 52 -10.90 -5.22 5.14
CA ILE A 52 -9.93 -4.66 4.20
C ILE A 52 -10.62 -3.57 3.37
N ASP A 53 -10.11 -2.34 3.43
CA ASP A 53 -10.72 -1.18 2.77
C ASP A 53 -10.36 -1.06 1.29
N ALA A 54 -9.22 -1.60 0.86
CA ALA A 54 -8.72 -1.48 -0.50
C ALA A 54 -7.75 -2.59 -0.91
N PHE A 55 -7.61 -2.80 -2.22
CA PHE A 55 -6.54 -3.62 -2.80
C PHE A 55 -5.40 -2.73 -3.34
N ALA A 56 -4.17 -3.04 -2.95
CA ALA A 56 -2.96 -2.48 -3.55
C ALA A 56 -2.58 -3.34 -4.77
N LEU A 57 -2.99 -2.91 -5.96
CA LEU A 57 -2.85 -3.65 -7.22
C LEU A 57 -1.38 -3.79 -7.64
N ASN A 58 -0.81 -4.99 -7.52
CA ASN A 58 0.47 -5.34 -8.09
C ASN A 58 0.28 -5.69 -9.57
N MET A 59 0.85 -4.83 -10.42
CA MET A 59 0.81 -4.97 -11.86
C MET A 59 2.24 -5.08 -12.37
N ALA A 60 2.62 -6.29 -12.80
CA ALA A 60 3.82 -6.49 -13.59
C ALA A 60 3.56 -5.86 -14.95
N SER A 61 4.04 -4.64 -15.16
CA SER A 61 3.59 -3.90 -16.32
C SER A 61 4.22 -4.51 -17.60
N GLY A 62 3.56 -4.40 -18.75
CA GLY A 62 4.04 -4.96 -20.03
C GLY A 62 3.44 -6.32 -20.33
N TRP A 63 2.72 -6.88 -19.36
CA TRP A 63 1.94 -8.09 -19.50
C TRP A 63 0.67 -7.83 -20.31
N TYR A 64 0.41 -8.65 -21.33
CA TYR A 64 -0.66 -8.45 -22.32
C TYR A 64 -2.06 -8.40 -21.71
N TYR A 65 -2.25 -9.04 -20.54
CA TYR A 65 -3.54 -9.16 -19.90
C TYR A 65 -3.86 -8.03 -18.91
N ASN A 66 -2.90 -7.15 -18.57
CA ASN A 66 -3.15 -6.01 -17.66
C ASN A 66 -4.41 -5.23 -18.05
N LEU A 67 -4.59 -4.92 -19.33
CA LEU A 67 -5.75 -4.14 -19.77
C LEU A 67 -7.09 -4.83 -19.47
N GLN A 68 -7.19 -6.16 -19.50
CA GLN A 68 -8.43 -6.86 -19.20
C GLN A 68 -8.61 -7.14 -17.70
N ALA A 69 -7.58 -7.61 -17.00
CA ALA A 69 -7.64 -7.83 -15.56
C ALA A 69 -7.85 -6.51 -14.79
N VAL A 70 -7.15 -5.46 -15.20
CA VAL A 70 -7.31 -4.14 -14.62
C VAL A 70 -8.58 -3.47 -15.19
N ALA A 71 -9.11 -3.78 -16.38
CA ALA A 71 -10.48 -3.30 -16.74
C ALA A 71 -11.57 -3.92 -15.87
N ASN A 72 -11.40 -5.18 -15.46
CA ASN A 72 -12.24 -5.82 -14.45
C ASN A 72 -11.98 -5.24 -13.03
N ALA A 73 -11.01 -4.32 -12.87
CA ALA A 73 -10.57 -3.75 -11.59
C ALA A 73 -9.88 -2.34 -11.66
N PHE A 74 -10.37 -1.39 -12.47
CA PHE A 74 -9.86 0.02 -12.70
C PHE A 74 -8.58 0.27 -13.62
N ALA A 75 -8.70 0.22 -14.96
CA ALA A 75 -7.71 -0.14 -16.04
C ALA A 75 -6.52 0.77 -16.57
N ALA A 76 -5.21 0.50 -16.29
CA ALA A 76 -4.05 0.94 -17.16
C ALA A 76 -2.69 0.15 -16.97
N ALA A 77 -1.59 0.43 -17.73
CA ALA A 77 -0.82 -0.59 -18.53
C ALA A 77 0.72 -0.96 -18.31
N PRO A 78 1.80 -0.55 -19.08
CA PRO A 78 3.03 -1.37 -19.28
C PRO A 78 4.50 -1.00 -18.78
N GLY A 79 5.35 -2.04 -18.51
CA GLY A 79 6.78 -2.03 -18.06
C GLY A 79 7.25 -2.76 -16.75
N ASN A 80 7.51 -4.08 -16.69
CA ASN A 80 8.01 -4.76 -15.47
C ASN A 80 9.42 -4.27 -15.10
N GLY A 81 9.48 -3.43 -14.07
CA GLY A 81 10.57 -2.49 -13.80
C GLY A 81 9.98 -1.17 -13.31
N SER A 82 10.76 -0.08 -13.34
CA SER A 82 10.24 1.26 -13.07
C SER A 82 9.30 1.69 -14.19
N TRP A 83 8.10 2.13 -13.82
CA TRP A 83 7.08 2.61 -14.75
C TRP A 83 7.53 3.91 -15.44
N PRO A 84 7.19 4.12 -16.73
CA PRO A 84 7.40 5.41 -17.38
C PRO A 84 6.62 6.52 -16.66
N GLU A 85 7.30 7.62 -16.32
CA GLU A 85 6.72 8.73 -15.55
C GLU A 85 5.39 9.25 -16.13
N ALA A 86 5.36 9.51 -17.44
CA ALA A 86 4.19 10.01 -18.15
C ALA A 86 2.99 9.05 -18.09
N GLU A 87 3.24 7.75 -17.96
CA GLU A 87 2.19 6.76 -17.77
C GLU A 87 1.64 6.78 -16.35
N VAL A 88 2.51 6.83 -15.32
CA VAL A 88 2.06 6.93 -13.92
C VAL A 88 1.13 8.15 -13.75
N ILE A 89 1.48 9.26 -14.39
CA ILE A 89 0.63 10.47 -14.47
C ILE A 89 -0.71 10.16 -15.15
N SER A 90 -0.70 9.51 -16.32
CA SER A 90 -1.92 9.12 -17.04
C SER A 90 -2.84 8.22 -16.20
N MET A 91 -2.28 7.19 -15.54
CA MET A 91 -3.03 6.27 -14.68
C MET A 91 -3.69 6.99 -13.51
N ILE A 92 -2.96 7.86 -12.82
CA ILE A 92 -3.51 8.57 -11.67
C ILE A 92 -4.60 9.56 -12.11
N HIS A 93 -4.48 10.19 -13.28
CA HIS A 93 -5.55 11.02 -13.83
C HIS A 93 -6.79 10.22 -14.23
N GLU A 94 -6.62 9.04 -14.84
CA GLU A 94 -7.72 8.21 -15.32
C GLU A 94 -8.48 7.53 -14.16
N PHE A 95 -7.75 6.98 -13.17
CA PHE A 95 -8.35 6.20 -12.08
C PHE A 95 -8.50 6.96 -10.77
N GLY A 96 -7.61 7.92 -10.48
CA GLY A 96 -7.63 8.66 -9.22
C GLY A 96 -8.92 9.47 -8.99
N ALA A 97 -9.67 9.79 -10.05
CA ALA A 97 -10.97 10.44 -9.96
C ALA A 97 -12.11 9.48 -9.57
N LEU A 98 -12.02 8.18 -9.86
CA LEU A 98 -13.11 7.23 -9.63
C LEU A 98 -13.42 7.06 -8.14
N ASP A 99 -14.70 6.93 -7.77
CA ASP A 99 -15.11 6.80 -6.36
C ASP A 99 -14.52 5.56 -5.67
N ALA A 100 -14.31 4.48 -6.42
CA ALA A 100 -13.71 3.24 -5.94
C ALA A 100 -12.17 3.27 -5.85
N TYR A 101 -11.51 4.32 -6.35
CA TYR A 101 -10.09 4.53 -6.12
C TYR A 101 -9.87 5.14 -4.74
N TYR A 102 -9.03 4.50 -3.92
CA TYR A 102 -8.78 4.94 -2.55
C TYR A 102 -8.14 6.34 -2.52
N LYS A 103 -8.73 7.24 -1.72
CA LYS A 103 -8.27 8.63 -1.56
C LYS A 103 -7.87 8.91 -0.12
N TYR A 104 -6.60 9.28 0.11
CA TYR A 104 -6.15 9.74 1.42
C TYR A 104 -6.35 11.25 1.54
N HIS A 105 -7.20 11.68 2.48
CA HIS A 105 -7.60 13.09 2.65
C HIS A 105 -8.06 13.77 1.34
N GLY A 106 -8.78 13.02 0.48
CA GLY A 106 -9.29 13.51 -0.81
C GLY A 106 -8.30 13.41 -1.98
N LYS A 107 -7.04 13.06 -1.75
CA LYS A 107 -6.02 12.88 -2.79
C LYS A 107 -5.93 11.42 -3.26
N PRO A 108 -5.77 11.12 -4.57
CA PRO A 108 -5.46 9.77 -5.04
C PRO A 108 -4.24 9.21 -4.29
N PHE A 109 -4.33 8.01 -3.73
CA PHE A 109 -3.23 7.36 -3.04
C PHE A 109 -2.37 6.53 -4.01
N ALA A 110 -1.08 6.83 -4.11
CA ALA A 110 -0.11 6.13 -4.95
C ALA A 110 1.01 5.52 -4.10
N SER A 111 1.55 4.39 -4.57
CA SER A 111 2.59 3.63 -3.87
C SER A 111 3.46 2.85 -4.88
N THR A 112 4.67 2.49 -4.49
CA THR A 112 5.56 1.60 -5.26
C THR A 112 6.17 0.54 -4.34
N PHE A 113 6.55 -0.59 -4.93
CA PHE A 113 7.48 -1.54 -4.33
C PHE A 113 8.87 -1.22 -4.88
N GLU A 114 9.73 -0.64 -4.03
CA GLU A 114 11.03 -0.09 -4.40
C GLU A 114 10.97 1.01 -5.50
N GLY A 115 12.12 1.30 -6.12
CA GLY A 115 12.32 2.33 -7.14
C GLY A 115 13.16 3.55 -6.74
N PRO A 116 14.15 3.50 -5.83
CA PRO A 116 14.89 4.68 -5.38
C PRO A 116 15.62 5.43 -6.52
N GLY A 117 16.02 4.72 -7.58
CA GLY A 117 16.62 5.33 -8.78
C GLY A 117 15.68 6.27 -9.55
N ASN A 118 14.36 6.10 -9.41
CA ASN A 118 13.31 6.88 -10.06
C ASN A 118 12.63 7.87 -9.11
N ALA A 119 13.17 8.07 -7.89
CA ALA A 119 12.54 8.95 -6.90
C ALA A 119 12.32 10.39 -7.40
N LYS A 120 13.18 10.88 -8.32
CA LYS A 120 13.06 12.25 -8.88
C LYS A 120 11.81 12.46 -9.73
N ASP A 121 11.33 11.41 -10.39
CA ASP A 121 10.15 11.43 -11.25
C ASP A 121 8.92 11.82 -10.41
N TRP A 122 8.88 11.39 -9.14
CA TRP A 122 7.81 11.73 -8.19
C TRP A 122 7.70 13.21 -7.83
N ILE A 123 8.69 14.04 -8.14
CA ILE A 123 8.55 15.52 -8.03
C ILE A 123 7.50 16.01 -9.03
N ASN A 124 7.58 15.57 -10.29
CA ASN A 124 6.69 16.02 -11.35
C ASN A 124 5.39 15.19 -11.41
N ILE A 125 5.42 13.88 -11.11
CA ILE A 125 4.19 13.08 -10.96
C ILE A 125 3.25 13.73 -9.94
N LYS A 126 3.74 14.07 -8.75
CA LYS A 126 2.93 14.74 -7.71
C LYS A 126 2.49 16.15 -8.10
N ALA A 127 3.33 16.90 -8.81
CA ALA A 127 2.99 18.25 -9.27
C ALA A 127 1.86 18.26 -10.30
N GLN A 128 1.72 17.21 -11.12
CA GLN A 128 0.64 17.09 -12.10
C GLN A 128 -0.62 16.43 -11.54
N THR A 129 -0.48 15.44 -10.66
CA THR A 129 -1.59 14.59 -10.20
C THR A 129 -2.16 14.93 -8.82
N GLU A 130 -1.46 15.78 -8.06
CA GLU A 130 -1.73 16.10 -6.65
C GLU A 130 -1.82 14.91 -5.68
N CYS A 131 -1.36 13.72 -6.11
CA CYS A 131 -1.50 12.47 -5.37
C CYS A 131 -0.82 12.49 -4.00
N PHE A 132 -1.30 11.62 -3.11
CA PHE A 132 -0.61 11.27 -1.87
C PHE A 132 0.29 10.07 -2.15
N PHE A 133 1.60 10.24 -2.02
CA PHE A 133 2.59 9.22 -2.39
C PHE A 133 3.27 8.57 -1.18
N MET A 134 3.09 7.26 -1.01
CA MET A 134 3.66 6.47 0.08
C MET A 134 4.29 5.18 -0.47
N PRO A 135 5.57 5.20 -0.89
CA PRO A 135 6.27 4.04 -1.39
C PRO A 135 6.89 3.18 -0.28
N ASP A 136 7.22 1.95 -0.65
CA ASP A 136 8.25 1.16 0.00
C ASP A 136 9.59 1.46 -0.68
N LEU A 137 10.59 1.75 0.13
CA LEU A 137 11.97 2.03 -0.27
C LEU A 137 12.94 1.33 0.70
N SER A 138 12.56 0.12 1.15
CA SER A 138 13.30 -0.63 2.18
C SER A 138 14.76 -0.90 1.81
N SER A 139 15.11 -0.94 0.51
CA SER A 139 16.48 -1.10 0.01
C SER A 139 17.45 0.03 0.39
N VAL A 140 16.95 1.20 0.81
CA VAL A 140 17.78 2.36 1.22
C VAL A 140 17.50 2.85 2.65
N GLU A 141 16.67 2.14 3.42
CA GLU A 141 16.23 2.49 4.79
C GLU A 141 15.41 3.78 4.91
N ALA A 142 14.62 3.91 5.99
CA ALA A 142 13.65 4.99 6.16
C ALA A 142 14.25 6.40 6.15
N GLY A 143 15.44 6.58 6.72
CA GLY A 143 16.12 7.88 6.78
C GLY A 143 16.51 8.39 5.39
N PRO A 144 17.38 7.68 4.65
CA PRO A 144 17.73 8.08 3.29
C PRO A 144 16.53 8.12 2.33
N ALA A 145 15.57 7.20 2.46
CA ALA A 145 14.33 7.23 1.67
C ALA A 145 13.53 8.53 1.86
N MET A 146 13.52 9.11 3.07
CA MET A 146 12.86 10.37 3.38
C MET A 146 13.53 11.61 2.78
N GLU A 147 14.81 11.53 2.41
CA GLU A 147 15.57 12.61 1.77
C GLU A 147 15.59 12.50 0.24
N LEU A 148 15.23 11.33 -0.31
CA LEU A 148 15.19 11.13 -1.76
C LEU A 148 14.26 12.14 -2.45
N ALA A 149 14.74 12.65 -3.58
CA ALA A 149 14.06 13.65 -4.40
C ALA A 149 13.64 14.92 -3.63
N GLY A 150 14.39 15.30 -2.58
CA GLY A 150 14.06 16.47 -1.75
C GLY A 150 12.87 16.22 -0.81
N GLY A 151 12.65 14.96 -0.42
CA GLY A 151 11.57 14.56 0.47
C GLY A 151 10.19 14.50 -0.19
N ALA A 152 10.15 14.15 -1.48
CA ALA A 152 8.93 14.11 -2.29
C ALA A 152 7.86 13.11 -1.80
N THR A 153 8.21 12.12 -0.98
CA THR A 153 7.25 11.18 -0.36
C THR A 153 6.34 11.88 0.64
N ASP A 154 5.06 11.51 0.74
CA ASP A 154 4.15 11.99 1.80
C ASP A 154 4.16 11.10 3.05
N GLY A 155 4.74 9.91 2.93
CA GLY A 155 5.07 8.98 4.00
C GLY A 155 5.83 7.79 3.43
N LEU A 156 6.10 6.78 4.24
CA LEU A 156 6.69 5.53 3.77
C LEU A 156 5.96 4.34 4.38
N PHE A 157 6.18 3.18 3.77
CA PHE A 157 5.88 1.89 4.36
C PHE A 157 7.09 0.96 4.18
N SER A 158 7.09 -0.21 4.82
CA SER A 158 8.16 -1.21 4.66
C SER A 158 7.63 -2.48 3.99
N TRP A 159 8.50 -3.26 3.37
CA TRP A 159 8.20 -4.62 2.91
C TRP A 159 8.74 -5.71 3.85
N VAL A 160 9.33 -5.33 4.99
CA VAL A 160 9.86 -6.27 5.99
C VAL A 160 8.73 -6.76 6.89
N THR A 161 8.02 -7.79 6.43
CA THR A 161 6.74 -8.23 7.04
C THR A 161 6.66 -9.73 7.36
N TRP A 162 7.77 -10.44 7.21
CA TRP A 162 7.90 -11.88 7.46
C TRP A 162 9.31 -12.20 7.96
N PRO A 163 9.51 -13.30 8.69
CA PRO A 163 10.84 -13.69 9.16
C PRO A 163 11.72 -14.17 8.02
N TRP A 164 13.04 -14.00 8.18
CA TRP A 164 14.02 -14.58 7.26
C TRP A 164 14.46 -15.96 7.76
N GLY A 165 13.93 -17.02 7.13
CA GLY A 165 14.27 -18.40 7.49
C GLY A 165 13.73 -18.80 8.87
N ASN A 166 14.64 -19.07 9.82
CA ASN A 166 14.32 -19.49 11.19
C ASN A 166 14.45 -18.37 12.24
N LEU A 167 14.65 -17.13 11.81
CA LEU A 167 14.71 -15.98 12.71
C LEU A 167 13.32 -15.58 13.19
N ASN A 168 13.20 -15.01 14.39
CA ASN A 168 11.97 -14.35 14.81
C ASN A 168 11.86 -12.97 14.16
N MET A 169 10.64 -12.54 13.84
CA MET A 169 10.37 -11.14 13.52
C MET A 169 10.58 -10.25 14.74
N THR A 170 10.88 -8.98 14.49
CA THR A 170 11.04 -7.95 15.54
C THR A 170 10.42 -6.65 15.08
N THR A 171 9.94 -5.84 16.02
CA THR A 171 9.36 -4.51 15.76
C THR A 171 10.43 -3.42 15.51
N TYR A 172 11.71 -3.80 15.33
CA TYR A 172 12.81 -2.83 15.19
C TYR A 172 12.67 -1.98 13.92
N VAL A 173 12.27 -2.59 12.80
CA VAL A 173 12.07 -1.87 11.53
C VAL A 173 10.89 -0.92 11.65
N ASP A 174 9.74 -1.38 12.18
CA ASP A 174 8.58 -0.53 12.44
C ASP A 174 8.90 0.64 13.37
N ALA A 175 9.67 0.39 14.43
CA ALA A 175 10.09 1.43 15.37
C ALA A 175 10.98 2.48 14.69
N SER A 176 11.92 2.05 13.84
CA SER A 176 12.79 2.94 13.05
C SER A 176 11.97 3.80 12.08
N TYR A 177 11.11 3.18 11.27
CA TYR A 177 10.23 3.89 10.34
C TYR A 177 9.31 4.88 11.08
N ASN A 178 8.63 4.43 12.14
CA ASN A 178 7.70 5.25 12.91
C ASN A 178 8.41 6.43 13.60
N GLN A 179 9.62 6.23 14.14
CA GLN A 179 10.44 7.31 14.71
C GLN A 179 10.81 8.35 13.64
N THR A 180 11.34 7.90 12.49
CA THR A 180 11.75 8.78 11.39
C THR A 180 10.58 9.58 10.81
N LEU A 181 9.46 8.90 10.53
CA LEU A 181 8.28 9.51 9.92
C LEU A 181 7.54 10.44 10.89
N THR A 182 7.40 10.05 12.17
CA THR A 182 6.83 10.93 13.20
C THR A 182 7.65 12.19 13.40
N ALA A 183 9.00 12.10 13.39
CA ALA A 183 9.87 13.26 13.48
C ALA A 183 9.71 14.23 12.29
N ALA A 184 9.39 13.71 11.11
CA ALA A 184 9.09 14.49 9.90
C ALA A 184 7.61 14.89 9.76
N GLY A 185 6.74 14.52 10.71
CA GLY A 185 5.29 14.77 10.64
C GLY A 185 4.54 13.98 9.55
N LYS A 186 5.16 12.93 9.00
CA LYS A 186 4.59 12.07 7.94
C LYS A 186 4.03 10.77 8.55
N PRO A 187 2.97 10.16 7.98
CA PRO A 187 2.47 8.85 8.43
C PRO A 187 3.39 7.69 8.03
N TYR A 188 3.28 6.60 8.79
CA TYR A 188 3.81 5.27 8.48
C TYR A 188 2.64 4.33 8.18
N MET A 189 2.78 3.50 7.15
CA MET A 189 1.92 2.32 6.95
C MET A 189 2.70 1.07 7.36
N MET A 190 2.17 0.33 8.33
CA MET A 190 2.77 -0.89 8.85
C MET A 190 2.39 -2.07 7.95
N PRO A 191 3.35 -2.88 7.46
CA PRO A 191 3.05 -4.05 6.66
C PRO A 191 2.76 -5.25 7.56
N VAL A 192 1.79 -6.09 7.21
CA VAL A 192 1.57 -7.34 7.93
C VAL A 192 1.34 -8.51 6.99
N SER A 193 1.93 -9.67 7.32
CA SER A 193 1.76 -10.91 6.60
C SER A 193 1.54 -12.07 7.58
N PRO A 194 0.54 -12.94 7.36
CA PRO A 194 0.30 -14.08 8.25
C PRO A 194 1.27 -15.24 8.00
N TRP A 195 1.95 -15.30 6.86
CA TRP A 195 2.96 -16.31 6.47
C TRP A 195 3.53 -15.96 5.09
N PHE A 196 4.69 -16.52 4.72
CA PHE A 196 5.18 -16.42 3.35
C PHE A 196 5.79 -17.73 2.85
N TYR A 197 5.31 -18.18 1.69
CA TYR A 197 5.80 -19.33 0.95
C TYR A 197 6.14 -18.91 -0.49
N THR A 198 7.19 -19.51 -1.04
CA THR A 198 7.48 -19.47 -2.48
C THR A 198 7.87 -20.85 -2.98
N ASN A 199 7.44 -21.18 -4.20
CA ASN A 199 8.00 -22.28 -4.99
C ASN A 199 7.97 -21.85 -6.46
N MET A 200 8.98 -21.07 -6.83
CA MET A 200 9.17 -20.47 -8.14
C MET A 200 10.59 -20.80 -8.63
N PRO A 201 10.81 -21.98 -9.24
CA PRO A 201 12.12 -22.44 -9.67
C PRO A 201 12.83 -21.48 -10.63
N GLY A 202 12.08 -20.81 -11.52
CA GLY A 202 12.61 -19.82 -12.47
C GLY A 202 13.22 -18.57 -11.82
N TYR A 203 12.95 -18.33 -10.54
CA TYR A 203 13.55 -17.22 -9.76
C TYR A 203 14.51 -17.72 -8.67
N ASN A 204 14.83 -19.02 -8.66
CA ASN A 204 15.56 -19.69 -7.58
C ASN A 204 14.94 -19.45 -6.18
N LYS A 205 13.60 -19.40 -6.11
CA LYS A 205 12.85 -19.20 -4.85
C LYS A 205 12.11 -20.47 -4.48
N ASN A 206 12.47 -21.12 -3.39
CA ASN A 206 11.77 -22.28 -2.84
C ASN A 206 11.94 -22.32 -1.32
N TRP A 207 10.99 -21.74 -0.58
CA TRP A 207 11.06 -21.62 0.87
C TRP A 207 9.67 -21.44 1.50
N LEU A 208 9.58 -21.79 2.78
CA LEU A 208 8.47 -21.46 3.68
C LEU A 208 9.05 -20.74 4.89
N TRP A 209 8.43 -19.63 5.29
CA TRP A 209 8.76 -18.86 6.49
C TRP A 209 7.61 -18.93 7.48
N ARG A 210 7.94 -19.10 8.77
CA ARG A 210 6.96 -19.36 9.83
C ARG A 210 6.02 -18.16 10.02
N GLY A 211 4.72 -18.43 10.09
CA GLY A 211 3.68 -17.43 10.27
C GLY A 211 3.12 -17.29 11.69
N ASP A 212 3.29 -18.34 12.51
CA ASP A 212 2.48 -18.58 13.72
C ASP A 212 2.38 -17.37 14.65
N ASP A 213 3.52 -16.76 15.03
CA ASP A 213 3.59 -15.64 15.98
C ASP A 213 3.62 -14.24 15.29
N LEU A 214 3.01 -14.06 14.11
CA LEU A 214 3.03 -12.78 13.37
C LEU A 214 1.78 -11.89 13.58
N TRP A 215 0.71 -12.39 14.22
CA TRP A 215 -0.59 -11.71 14.29
C TRP A 215 -1.22 -11.67 15.71
N TYR A 216 -0.46 -11.93 16.79
CA TYR A 216 -0.94 -11.85 18.17
C TYR A 216 0.12 -11.40 19.19
#